data_AF-M8CSW7-F1
#
_entry.id   AF-M8CSW7-F1
#
_cell.length_a   1.000
_cell.length_b   1.000
_cell.length_c   1.000
_cell.angle_alpha   90.00
_cell.angle_beta   90.00
_cell.angle_gamma   90.00
#
_symmetry.space_group_name_H-M   'P 1'
#
loop_
_entity.id
_entity.type
_entity.pdbx_description
1 polymer ?
#
loop_
_entity_poly.entity_id
_entity_poly.type
_entity_poly.pdbx_seq_one_letter_code
_entity_poly.pdbx_strand_id
1 'polypeptide(L)'
;MEVKFRASLKDPSVKVPVKIDFKKIQEDIFQEYALIARSMPNDIITQDPTPKSLHAVFYELSPQLWPILEKDSVRCLLNFLVSKRGMAYKHTITSQTLTYMISYDALRCAKVILEGKAPRLNGHHANPNCINPYGYFPLHEAAERFSVDMIKLLFRHGASANVRTVGDNIIENLLPLHVAVENTCLHKYLEDNLFPYQNHRDYIYKIIHLLCMPEMKIFLDTVRLLAERTDNLVDEIWNYVKDGKLVQSAVLLLSAQAQIRGGCSSKRNGNNKRDGFDIIMCHIVRHLVTLRSENKNTNTRKLREEERIFMEFTGLLVDIVSQAGEALSAYIQAHSKKSISMYFAKISLIYEVEI
;
A
#
# COMPACT_ATOMS: atom_id res chain seq x y z
N MET A 1 -31.96 25.33 2.14
CA MET A 1 -31.64 26.47 3.03
C MET A 1 -32.08 27.74 2.32
N GLU A 2 -33.19 28.32 2.76
CA GLU A 2 -33.65 29.62 2.26
C GLU A 2 -32.73 30.72 2.79
N VAL A 3 -32.04 31.44 1.90
CA VAL A 3 -31.30 32.65 2.26
C VAL A 3 -32.22 33.85 1.98
N LYS A 4 -32.81 34.41 3.04
CA LYS A 4 -33.56 35.68 2.94
C LYS A 4 -32.58 36.86 2.95
N PHE A 5 -32.35 37.47 1.79
CA PHE A 5 -31.68 38.78 1.71
C PHE A 5 -32.69 39.90 2.02
N ARG A 6 -32.48 40.62 3.13
CA ARG A 6 -33.16 41.91 3.40
C ARG A 6 -32.40 43.01 2.65
N ALA A 7 -32.95 43.47 1.53
CA ALA A 7 -32.51 44.71 0.89
C ALA A 7 -33.25 45.90 1.52
N SER A 8 -32.51 46.82 2.14
CA SER A 8 -33.02 48.10 2.62
C SER A 8 -33.18 49.04 1.42
N LEU A 9 -34.41 49.47 1.16
CA LEU A 9 -34.77 50.40 0.08
C LEU A 9 -34.31 51.82 0.42
N LYS A 10 -33.44 52.40 -0.41
CA LYS A 10 -33.39 53.86 -0.63
C LYS A 10 -33.31 54.14 -2.13
N ASP A 11 -34.20 55.03 -2.54
CA ASP A 11 -34.42 55.67 -3.85
C ASP A 11 -35.44 55.02 -4.82
N PRO A 12 -36.63 55.64 -5.11
CA PRO A 12 -37.69 55.03 -5.92
C PRO A 12 -37.64 55.31 -7.43
N SER A 13 -36.59 55.91 -7.99
CA SER A 13 -36.63 56.43 -9.37
C SER A 13 -35.57 55.91 -10.34
N VAL A 14 -35.02 54.70 -10.16
CA VAL A 14 -34.39 53.93 -11.25
C VAL A 14 -34.60 52.43 -11.01
N LYS A 15 -35.68 51.85 -11.56
CA LYS A 15 -35.78 50.38 -11.69
C LYS A 15 -34.95 49.95 -12.90
N VAL A 16 -33.63 49.82 -12.75
CA VAL A 16 -32.86 48.97 -13.66
C VAL A 16 -33.31 47.53 -13.37
N PRO A 17 -33.94 46.81 -14.31
CA PRO A 17 -34.20 45.40 -14.09
C PRO A 17 -32.85 44.68 -14.11
N VAL A 18 -32.28 44.44 -12.93
CA VAL A 18 -31.17 43.50 -12.81
C VAL A 18 -31.75 42.13 -13.16
N LYS A 19 -31.63 41.73 -14.42
CA LYS A 19 -32.04 40.42 -14.91
C LYS A 19 -31.03 39.41 -14.36
N ILE A 20 -31.32 38.88 -13.18
CA ILE A 20 -30.50 37.86 -12.55
C ILE A 20 -30.60 36.59 -13.40
N ASP A 21 -29.51 36.26 -14.10
CA ASP A 21 -29.41 35.03 -14.87
C ASP A 21 -29.03 33.87 -13.93
N PHE A 22 -30.05 33.18 -13.42
CA PHE A 22 -29.89 32.02 -12.54
C PHE A 22 -29.04 30.91 -13.17
N LYS A 23 -29.06 30.78 -14.50
CA LYS A 23 -28.26 29.77 -15.21
C LYS A 23 -26.78 30.14 -15.15
N LYS A 24 -26.47 31.41 -15.39
CA LYS A 24 -25.10 31.93 -15.25
C LYS A 24 -24.59 31.81 -13.81
N ILE A 25 -25.39 32.16 -12.81
CA ILE A 25 -25.01 32.00 -11.40
C ILE A 25 -24.73 30.53 -11.07
N GLN A 26 -25.57 29.61 -11.57
CA GLN A 26 -25.36 28.18 -11.37
C GLN A 26 -24.08 27.69 -12.06
N GLU A 27 -23.80 28.15 -13.28
CA GLU A 27 -22.55 27.87 -14.01
C GLU A 27 -21.32 28.41 -13.25
N ASP A 28 -21.38 29.64 -12.75
CA ASP A 28 -20.30 30.27 -11.97
C ASP A 28 -20.02 29.49 -10.67
N ILE A 29 -21.06 29.08 -9.94
CA ILE A 29 -20.93 28.21 -8.75
C ILE A 29 -20.29 26.88 -9.12
N PHE A 30 -20.70 26.22 -10.22
CA PHE A 30 -20.10 24.97 -10.64
C PHE A 30 -18.61 25.12 -11.01
N GLN A 31 -18.22 26.24 -11.64
CA GLN A 31 -16.81 26.51 -11.94
C GLN A 31 -15.99 26.73 -10.67
N GLU A 32 -16.51 27.49 -9.71
CA GLU A 32 -15.85 27.69 -8.42
C GLU A 32 -15.64 26.36 -7.68
N TYR A 33 -16.67 25.50 -7.63
CA TYR A 33 -16.59 24.17 -7.03
C TYR A 33 -15.54 23.29 -7.72
N ALA A 34 -15.47 23.35 -9.06
CA ALA A 34 -14.48 22.61 -9.82
C ALA A 34 -13.05 23.12 -9.60
N LEU A 35 -12.87 24.44 -9.40
CA LEU A 35 -11.57 25.02 -9.05
C LEU A 35 -11.12 24.56 -7.67
N ILE A 36 -12.00 24.60 -6.68
CA ILE A 36 -11.74 24.09 -5.33
C ILE A 36 -11.32 22.61 -5.41
N ALA A 37 -12.13 21.79 -6.08
CA ALA A 37 -11.89 20.35 -6.24
C ALA A 37 -10.50 20.06 -6.86
N ARG A 38 -10.08 20.82 -7.87
CA ARG A 38 -8.77 20.67 -8.53
C ARG A 38 -7.59 21.11 -7.65
N SER A 39 -7.84 22.02 -6.71
CA SER A 39 -6.81 22.56 -5.81
C SER A 39 -6.62 21.76 -4.53
N MET A 40 -7.50 20.77 -4.27
CA MET A 40 -7.42 19.93 -3.08
C MET A 40 -6.07 19.19 -3.04
N PRO A 41 -5.34 19.26 -1.92
CA PRO A 41 -4.07 18.54 -1.76
C PRO A 41 -4.28 17.06 -1.49
N ASN A 42 -3.28 16.24 -1.85
CA ASN A 42 -3.23 14.81 -1.52
C ASN A 42 -2.62 14.58 -0.12
N ASP A 43 -3.17 15.26 0.88
CA ASP A 43 -2.73 15.14 2.27
C ASP A 43 -3.01 13.74 2.82
N ILE A 44 -2.23 13.32 3.81
CA ILE A 44 -2.47 12.06 4.53
C ILE A 44 -3.68 12.25 5.45
N ILE A 45 -4.76 11.54 5.17
CA ILE A 45 -6.01 11.58 5.94
C ILE A 45 -6.18 10.22 6.64
N THR A 46 -5.98 10.20 7.97
CA THR A 46 -6.00 8.99 8.81
C THR A 46 -7.35 8.65 9.42
N GLN A 47 -8.37 9.48 9.19
CA GLN A 47 -9.77 9.21 9.55
C GLN A 47 -10.63 9.42 8.31
N ASP A 48 -11.47 8.45 7.95
CA ASP A 48 -12.31 8.58 6.76
C ASP A 48 -13.22 9.82 6.88
N PRO A 49 -13.09 10.82 5.99
CA PRO A 49 -13.89 12.03 6.04
C PRO A 49 -15.34 11.79 5.62
N THR A 50 -15.65 10.62 5.05
CA THR A 50 -16.94 10.28 4.47
C THR A 50 -17.95 9.94 5.59
N PRO A 51 -19.16 10.53 5.59
CA PRO A 51 -20.18 10.19 6.57
C PRO A 51 -20.68 8.76 6.43
N LYS A 52 -21.01 8.12 7.57
CA LYS A 52 -21.57 6.76 7.62
C LYS A 52 -22.77 6.53 6.69
N SER A 53 -23.61 7.54 6.50
CA SER A 53 -24.76 7.45 5.59
C SER A 53 -24.37 7.25 4.13
N LEU A 54 -23.22 7.75 3.69
CA LEU A 54 -22.72 7.54 2.33
C LEU A 54 -22.10 6.16 2.13
N HIS A 55 -21.60 5.50 3.18
CA HIS A 55 -21.16 4.10 3.08
C HIS A 55 -22.31 3.17 2.76
N ALA A 56 -23.46 3.34 3.42
CA ALA A 56 -24.67 2.56 3.10
C ALA A 56 -25.06 2.71 1.62
N VAL A 57 -25.06 3.94 1.11
CA VAL A 57 -25.32 4.23 -0.31
C VAL A 57 -24.27 3.58 -1.23
N PHE A 58 -23.00 3.56 -0.82
CA PHE A 58 -21.95 2.89 -1.59
C PHE A 58 -22.24 1.39 -1.74
N TYR A 59 -22.64 0.68 -0.68
CA TYR A 59 -22.97 -0.75 -0.76
C TYR A 59 -24.17 -1.05 -1.66
N GLU A 60 -25.18 -0.17 -1.70
CA GLU A 60 -26.31 -0.32 -2.63
C GLU A 60 -25.87 -0.18 -4.10
N LEU A 61 -24.82 0.60 -4.34
CA LEU A 61 -24.32 0.92 -5.67
C LEU A 61 -23.19 -0.01 -6.14
N SER A 62 -22.45 -0.64 -5.22
CA SER A 62 -21.28 -1.47 -5.54
C SER A 62 -21.57 -2.62 -6.50
N PRO A 63 -22.74 -3.32 -6.46
CA PRO A 63 -23.03 -4.39 -7.42
C PRO A 63 -23.17 -3.90 -8.86
N GLN A 64 -23.59 -2.65 -9.06
CA GLN A 64 -23.67 -2.03 -10.39
C GLN A 64 -22.30 -1.54 -10.87
N LEU A 65 -21.40 -1.22 -9.93
CA LEU A 65 -20.05 -0.77 -10.21
C LEU A 65 -19.14 -1.95 -10.59
N TRP A 66 -19.28 -3.12 -9.96
CA TRP A 66 -18.50 -4.32 -10.27
C TRP A 66 -18.35 -4.58 -11.78
N PRO A 67 -19.40 -4.81 -12.59
CA PRO A 67 -19.25 -5.21 -13.99
C PRO A 67 -18.56 -4.13 -14.85
N ILE A 68 -18.51 -2.88 -14.38
CA ILE A 68 -17.76 -1.78 -15.00
C ILE A 68 -16.27 -1.93 -14.69
N LEU A 69 -15.93 -2.24 -13.44
CA LEU A 69 -14.55 -2.39 -12.96
C LEU A 69 -13.90 -3.68 -13.48
N GLU A 70 -14.64 -4.78 -13.55
CA GLU A 70 -14.17 -6.03 -14.15
C GLU A 70 -13.75 -5.86 -15.62
N LYS A 71 -14.47 -4.98 -16.35
CA LYS A 71 -14.13 -4.61 -17.74
C LYS A 71 -13.13 -3.45 -17.82
N ASP A 72 -12.77 -2.88 -16.68
CA ASP A 72 -11.98 -1.65 -16.53
C ASP A 72 -12.46 -0.54 -17.51
N SER A 73 -13.79 -0.35 -17.59
CA SER A 73 -14.43 0.49 -18.59
C SER A 73 -14.59 1.94 -18.11
N VAL A 74 -13.62 2.79 -18.46
CA VAL A 74 -13.62 4.23 -18.15
C VAL A 74 -14.91 4.94 -18.59
N ARG A 75 -15.42 4.63 -19.80
CA ARG A 75 -16.63 5.28 -20.32
C ARG A 75 -17.84 4.97 -19.44
N CYS A 76 -18.02 3.71 -19.07
CA CYS A 76 -19.11 3.29 -18.21
C CYS A 76 -18.94 3.86 -16.79
N LEU A 77 -17.71 3.89 -16.28
CA LEU A 77 -17.40 4.48 -14.97
C LEU A 77 -17.81 5.95 -14.92
N LEU A 78 -17.36 6.76 -15.88
CA LEU A 78 -17.66 8.18 -15.88
C LEU A 78 -19.17 8.46 -16.00
N ASN A 79 -19.90 7.65 -16.78
CA ASN A 79 -21.36 7.75 -16.84
C ASN A 79 -22.01 7.38 -15.51
N PHE A 80 -21.48 6.34 -14.83
CA PHE A 80 -21.96 5.89 -13.54
C PHE A 80 -21.76 6.97 -12.46
N LEU A 81 -20.55 7.53 -12.35
CA LEU A 81 -20.20 8.55 -11.36
C LEU A 81 -21.01 9.85 -11.51
N VAL A 82 -21.33 10.26 -12.74
CA VAL A 82 -22.19 11.43 -13.01
C VAL A 82 -23.61 11.22 -12.48
N SER A 83 -24.10 9.97 -12.51
CA SER A 83 -25.50 9.65 -12.25
C SER A 83 -25.83 9.34 -10.78
N LYS A 84 -24.83 9.08 -9.92
CA LYS A 84 -25.06 8.52 -8.57
C LYS A 84 -24.45 9.38 -7.47
N ARG A 85 -25.30 9.88 -6.56
CA ARG A 85 -24.88 10.45 -5.27
C ARG A 85 -24.31 9.30 -4.41
N GLY A 86 -23.11 9.45 -3.84
CA GLY A 86 -22.48 8.42 -2.99
C GLY A 86 -20.99 8.18 -3.27
N MET A 87 -20.54 8.46 -4.49
CA MET A 87 -19.17 8.19 -4.93
C MET A 87 -18.22 9.39 -4.74
N ALA A 88 -18.76 10.54 -4.31
CA ALA A 88 -18.01 11.75 -4.03
C ALA A 88 -18.57 12.44 -2.77
N TYR A 89 -17.68 13.07 -1.99
CA TYR A 89 -18.02 13.84 -0.80
C TYR A 89 -17.11 15.08 -0.72
N LYS A 90 -17.67 16.25 -0.36
CA LYS A 90 -16.93 17.52 -0.20
C LYS A 90 -15.85 17.76 -1.27
N HIS A 91 -16.21 17.53 -2.54
CA HIS A 91 -15.35 17.76 -3.72
C HIS A 91 -14.27 16.73 -4.03
N THR A 92 -14.27 15.58 -3.36
CA THR A 92 -13.35 14.47 -3.67
C THR A 92 -14.13 13.21 -4.00
N ILE A 93 -13.56 12.36 -4.84
CA ILE A 93 -14.02 10.97 -4.95
C ILE A 93 -13.68 10.28 -3.63
N THR A 94 -14.62 9.49 -3.08
CA THR A 94 -14.43 8.88 -1.75
C THR A 94 -13.30 7.85 -1.78
N SER A 95 -12.58 7.70 -0.66
CA SER A 95 -11.51 6.68 -0.56
C SER A 95 -12.06 5.28 -0.82
N GLN A 96 -13.22 4.95 -0.23
CA GLN A 96 -13.91 3.67 -0.47
C GLN A 96 -14.14 3.38 -1.96
N THR A 97 -14.47 4.40 -2.76
CA THR A 97 -14.63 4.25 -4.22
C THR A 97 -13.30 3.91 -4.89
N LEU A 98 -12.21 4.60 -4.53
CA LEU A 98 -10.88 4.32 -5.07
C LEU A 98 -10.37 2.93 -4.64
N THR A 99 -10.47 2.56 -3.36
CA THR A 99 -10.02 1.26 -2.88
C THR A 99 -10.80 0.12 -3.52
N TYR A 100 -12.11 0.29 -3.75
CA TYR A 100 -12.90 -0.68 -4.49
C TYR A 100 -12.47 -0.80 -5.95
N MET A 101 -12.05 0.28 -6.64
CA MET A 101 -11.47 0.13 -7.98
C MET A 101 -10.16 -0.66 -7.98
N ILE A 102 -9.34 -0.44 -6.95
CA ILE A 102 -8.07 -1.14 -6.76
C ILE A 102 -8.33 -2.62 -6.49
N SER A 103 -9.36 -2.99 -5.73
CA SER A 103 -9.75 -4.38 -5.45
C SER A 103 -10.25 -5.17 -6.67
N TYR A 104 -10.43 -4.53 -7.83
CA TYR A 104 -10.65 -5.21 -9.11
C TYR A 104 -9.48 -5.03 -10.09
N ASP A 105 -8.38 -4.41 -9.65
CA ASP A 105 -7.24 -4.03 -10.49
C ASP A 105 -7.66 -3.19 -11.73
N ALA A 106 -8.70 -2.37 -11.57
CA ALA A 106 -9.26 -1.54 -12.64
C ALA A 106 -8.38 -0.30 -12.89
N LEU A 107 -7.20 -0.54 -13.49
CA LEU A 107 -6.12 0.44 -13.62
C LEU A 107 -6.52 1.71 -14.40
N ARG A 108 -7.25 1.58 -15.52
CA ARG A 108 -7.66 2.74 -16.31
C ARG A 108 -8.72 3.56 -15.58
N CYS A 109 -9.66 2.89 -14.91
CA CYS A 109 -10.66 3.49 -14.05
C CYS A 109 -10.01 4.29 -12.90
N ALA A 110 -9.11 3.65 -12.14
CA ALA A 110 -8.37 4.28 -11.05
C ALA A 110 -7.57 5.51 -11.53
N LYS A 111 -6.88 5.38 -12.68
CA LYS A 111 -6.12 6.49 -13.26
C LYS A 111 -6.98 7.72 -13.52
N VAL A 112 -8.17 7.53 -14.10
CA VAL A 112 -9.04 8.66 -14.46
C VAL A 112 -9.56 9.40 -13.22
N ILE A 113 -9.89 8.69 -12.14
CA ILE A 113 -10.34 9.32 -10.89
C ILE A 113 -9.19 9.94 -10.10
N LEU A 114 -7.98 9.39 -10.17
CA LEU A 114 -6.78 9.99 -9.56
C LEU A 114 -6.32 11.27 -10.29
N GLU A 115 -6.51 11.33 -11.62
CA GLU A 115 -6.20 12.52 -12.40
C GLU A 115 -7.24 13.64 -12.22
N GLY A 116 -8.52 13.33 -12.07
CA GLY A 116 -9.60 14.33 -11.94
C GLY A 116 -9.83 15.24 -13.15
N LYS A 117 -9.14 14.97 -14.26
CA LYS A 117 -9.16 15.82 -15.48
C LYS A 117 -10.37 15.58 -16.36
N ALA A 118 -11.05 14.45 -16.21
CA ALA A 118 -12.21 14.14 -17.03
C ALA A 118 -13.33 15.17 -16.79
N PRO A 119 -13.92 15.80 -17.83
CA PRO A 119 -14.96 16.82 -17.65
C PRO A 119 -16.14 16.34 -16.81
N ARG A 120 -16.48 15.05 -16.93
CA ARG A 120 -17.56 14.40 -16.17
C ARG A 120 -17.32 14.33 -14.65
N LEU A 121 -16.08 14.53 -14.18
CA LEU A 121 -15.76 14.55 -12.76
C LEU A 121 -15.89 15.95 -12.14
N ASN A 122 -16.09 17.01 -12.94
CA ASN A 122 -16.18 18.39 -12.46
C ASN A 122 -15.02 18.78 -11.52
N GLY A 123 -13.79 18.33 -11.83
CA GLY A 123 -12.61 18.59 -11.02
C GLY A 123 -12.43 17.70 -9.78
N HIS A 124 -13.42 16.89 -9.43
CA HIS A 124 -13.27 15.90 -8.37
C HIS A 124 -12.19 14.88 -8.74
N HIS A 125 -11.29 14.63 -7.80
CA HIS A 125 -10.31 13.55 -7.90
C HIS A 125 -10.29 12.75 -6.60
N ALA A 126 -9.71 11.55 -6.67
CA ALA A 126 -9.47 10.73 -5.50
C ALA A 126 -8.12 11.07 -4.88
N ASN A 127 -8.08 11.22 -3.55
CA ASN A 127 -6.83 11.38 -2.81
C ASN A 127 -6.22 9.97 -2.56
N PRO A 128 -5.02 9.66 -3.07
CA PRO A 128 -4.38 8.36 -2.88
C PRO A 128 -3.88 8.12 -1.45
N ASN A 129 -3.89 9.16 -0.59
CA ASN A 129 -3.49 9.14 0.82
C ASN A 129 -4.69 9.28 1.77
N CYS A 130 -5.90 8.93 1.34
CA CYS A 130 -7.07 8.93 2.21
C CYS A 130 -7.37 7.51 2.68
N ILE A 131 -7.51 7.30 3.99
CA ILE A 131 -7.95 6.02 4.54
C ILE A 131 -9.41 5.73 4.15
N ASN A 132 -9.73 4.46 3.96
CA ASN A 132 -11.09 3.98 3.74
C ASN A 132 -11.78 3.64 5.08
N PRO A 133 -13.09 3.30 5.09
CA PRO A 133 -13.84 3.05 6.32
C PRO A 133 -13.34 1.83 7.11
N TYR A 134 -12.54 0.98 6.48
CA TYR A 134 -12.02 -0.26 7.04
C TYR A 134 -10.58 -0.10 7.56
N GLY A 135 -10.02 1.11 7.53
CA GLY A 135 -8.69 1.37 8.06
C GLY A 135 -7.54 1.14 7.08
N TYR A 136 -7.82 0.97 5.79
CA TYR A 136 -6.79 0.78 4.76
C TYR A 136 -6.66 2.01 3.86
N PHE A 137 -5.42 2.29 3.46
CA PHE A 137 -5.13 3.26 2.41
C PHE A 137 -5.08 2.56 1.04
N PRO A 138 -5.32 3.28 -0.08
CA PRO A 138 -5.19 2.74 -1.44
C PRO A 138 -3.94 1.91 -1.71
N LEU A 139 -2.81 2.28 -1.11
CA LEU A 139 -1.55 1.56 -1.31
C LEU A 139 -1.51 0.19 -0.62
N HIS A 140 -2.23 -0.01 0.49
CA HIS A 140 -2.37 -1.32 1.13
C HIS A 140 -3.15 -2.29 0.24
N GLU A 141 -4.26 -1.84 -0.34
CA GLU A 141 -5.08 -2.61 -1.28
C GLU A 141 -4.29 -3.01 -2.53
N ALA A 142 -3.48 -2.09 -3.06
CA ALA A 142 -2.62 -2.38 -4.21
C ALA A 142 -1.50 -3.38 -3.86
N ALA A 143 -0.96 -3.30 -2.63
CA ALA A 143 0.04 -4.22 -2.09
C ALA A 143 -0.52 -5.64 -1.89
N GLU A 144 -1.72 -5.76 -1.33
CA GLU A 144 -2.43 -7.03 -1.15
C GLU A 144 -2.60 -7.78 -2.48
N ARG A 145 -2.86 -7.04 -3.56
CA ARG A 145 -3.06 -7.59 -4.90
C ARG A 145 -1.77 -7.85 -5.67
N PHE A 146 -0.61 -7.49 -5.12
CA PHE A 146 0.65 -7.52 -5.84
C PHE A 146 0.59 -6.78 -7.20
N SER A 147 -0.24 -5.73 -7.30
CA SER A 147 -0.42 -4.98 -8.55
C SER A 147 0.66 -3.92 -8.70
N VAL A 148 1.78 -4.32 -9.31
CA VAL A 148 2.93 -3.44 -9.59
C VAL A 148 2.52 -2.18 -10.35
N ASP A 149 1.60 -2.30 -11.31
CA ASP A 149 1.15 -1.16 -12.11
C ASP A 149 0.24 -0.22 -11.33
N MET A 150 -0.62 -0.75 -10.45
CA MET A 150 -1.43 0.09 -9.56
C MET A 150 -0.56 0.82 -8.52
N ILE A 151 0.43 0.15 -7.93
CA ILE A 151 1.39 0.78 -7.00
C ILE A 151 2.15 1.91 -7.70
N LYS A 152 2.65 1.67 -8.92
CA LYS A 152 3.31 2.72 -9.73
C LYS A 152 2.37 3.88 -10.02
N LEU A 153 1.10 3.59 -10.34
CA LEU A 153 0.10 4.62 -10.58
C LEU A 153 -0.12 5.47 -9.32
N LEU A 154 -0.39 4.85 -8.17
CA LEU A 154 -0.58 5.54 -6.90
C LEU A 154 0.63 6.41 -6.54
N PHE A 155 1.86 5.90 -6.68
CA PHE A 155 3.06 6.69 -6.44
C PHE A 155 3.21 7.89 -7.37
N ARG A 156 2.86 7.77 -8.66
CA ARG A 156 2.85 8.92 -9.58
C ARG A 156 1.88 10.01 -9.16
N HIS A 157 0.83 9.66 -8.41
CA HIS A 157 -0.16 10.58 -7.88
C HIS A 157 0.13 11.02 -6.43
N GLY A 158 1.32 10.74 -5.90
CA GLY A 158 1.76 11.22 -4.59
C GLY A 158 1.36 10.33 -3.41
N ALA A 159 1.02 9.06 -3.65
CA ALA A 159 0.81 8.11 -2.55
C ALA A 159 2.07 7.98 -1.67
N SER A 160 1.88 8.02 -0.36
CA SER A 160 2.94 7.80 0.62
C SER A 160 3.06 6.30 0.93
N ALA A 161 4.28 5.76 0.85
CA ALA A 161 4.57 4.39 1.26
C ALA A 161 4.57 4.20 2.77
N ASN A 162 4.54 5.29 3.55
CA ASN A 162 4.73 5.29 5.00
C ASN A 162 3.43 5.45 5.80
N VAL A 163 2.28 5.44 5.12
CA VAL A 163 0.95 5.36 5.76
C VAL A 163 0.77 4.02 6.47
N ARG A 164 -0.07 3.99 7.50
CA ARG A 164 -0.29 2.80 8.31
C ARG A 164 -1.75 2.51 8.48
N THR A 165 -2.08 1.22 8.59
CA THR A 165 -3.42 0.77 8.94
C THR A 165 -3.84 1.30 10.32
N VAL A 166 -5.12 1.65 10.46
CA VAL A 166 -5.73 2.19 11.69
C VAL A 166 -7.13 1.60 11.84
N GLY A 167 -7.46 1.02 13.00
CA GLY A 167 -8.81 0.56 13.28
C GLY A 167 -8.87 -0.66 14.22
N ASP A 168 -9.96 -0.73 14.99
CA ASP A 168 -10.12 -1.73 16.05
C ASP A 168 -10.27 -3.19 15.55
N ASN A 169 -10.72 -3.38 14.31
CA ASN A 169 -11.04 -4.69 13.73
C ASN A 169 -9.99 -5.18 12.73
N ILE A 170 -8.80 -4.56 12.70
CA ILE A 170 -7.72 -4.91 11.78
C ILE A 170 -6.38 -4.99 12.51
N ILE A 171 -5.36 -5.53 11.84
CA ILE A 171 -3.99 -5.42 12.34
C ILE A 171 -3.53 -3.97 12.14
N GLU A 172 -3.43 -3.22 13.22
CA GLU A 172 -2.99 -1.83 13.20
C GLU A 172 -1.48 -1.69 12.92
N ASN A 173 -1.08 -0.47 12.53
CA ASN A 173 0.32 -0.09 12.39
C ASN A 173 1.09 -0.85 11.29
N LEU A 174 0.38 -1.45 10.33
CA LEU A 174 0.99 -2.09 9.16
C LEU A 174 1.26 -1.07 8.06
N LEU A 175 2.46 -1.12 7.49
CA LEU A 175 2.79 -0.47 6.23
C LEU A 175 2.18 -1.24 5.05
N PRO A 176 2.00 -0.62 3.88
CA PRO A 176 1.77 -1.33 2.63
C PRO A 176 2.85 -2.38 2.35
N LEU A 177 4.11 -2.08 2.72
CA LEU A 177 5.22 -3.03 2.66
C LEU A 177 4.95 -4.29 3.48
N HIS A 178 4.42 -4.16 4.70
CA HIS A 178 4.11 -5.30 5.57
C HIS A 178 3.03 -6.18 4.95
N VAL A 179 1.98 -5.59 4.38
CA VAL A 179 0.92 -6.34 3.69
C VAL A 179 1.49 -7.18 2.56
N ALA A 180 2.35 -6.59 1.70
CA ALA A 180 2.99 -7.34 0.62
C ALA A 180 3.90 -8.47 1.13
N VAL A 181 4.69 -8.22 2.19
CA VAL A 181 5.61 -9.22 2.75
C VAL A 181 4.85 -10.39 3.37
N GLU A 182 3.86 -10.12 4.22
CA GLU A 182 3.08 -11.16 4.89
C GLU A 182 2.30 -12.00 3.87
N ASN A 183 1.64 -11.36 2.90
CA ASN A 183 0.90 -12.09 1.87
C ASN A 183 1.82 -12.88 0.93
N THR A 184 3.07 -12.44 0.73
CA THR A 184 4.07 -13.23 -0.01
C THR A 184 4.36 -14.52 0.74
N CYS A 185 4.51 -14.46 2.06
CA CYS A 185 4.79 -15.61 2.91
C CYS A 185 3.60 -16.58 3.05
N LEU A 186 2.37 -16.08 2.93
CA LEU A 186 1.15 -16.90 2.92
C LEU A 186 0.84 -17.51 1.55
N HIS A 187 1.57 -17.14 0.50
CA HIS A 187 1.32 -17.72 -0.80
C HIS A 187 1.61 -19.24 -0.74
N LYS A 188 0.64 -20.04 -1.20
CA LYS A 188 0.66 -21.51 -1.18
C LYS A 188 2.00 -22.14 -1.58
N TYR A 189 2.71 -21.49 -2.51
CA TYR A 189 4.03 -21.95 -2.94
C TYR A 189 5.07 -21.97 -1.81
N LEU A 190 5.08 -20.98 -0.91
CA LEU A 190 5.94 -20.98 0.26
C LEU A 190 5.33 -21.81 1.39
N GLU A 191 4.04 -21.64 1.67
CA GLU A 191 3.33 -22.34 2.73
C GLU A 191 3.44 -23.87 2.62
N ASP A 192 3.20 -24.44 1.44
CA ASP A 192 3.25 -25.89 1.22
C ASP A 192 4.67 -26.46 1.19
N ASN A 193 5.70 -25.62 1.01
CA ASN A 193 7.07 -26.09 0.79
C ASN A 193 8.03 -25.77 1.93
N LEU A 194 7.66 -24.87 2.85
CA LEU A 194 8.48 -24.50 3.99
C LEU A 194 8.00 -25.19 5.27
N PHE A 195 8.58 -26.35 5.55
CA PHE A 195 8.46 -27.00 6.86
C PHE A 195 9.79 -26.87 7.61
N PRO A 196 9.77 -26.60 8.93
CA PRO A 196 10.99 -26.54 9.73
C PRO A 196 11.67 -27.92 9.75
N TYR A 197 12.84 -28.02 9.14
CA TYR A 197 13.68 -29.23 9.15
C TYR A 197 14.57 -29.29 10.40
N GLN A 198 15.02 -30.51 10.73
CA GLN A 198 16.04 -30.74 11.77
C GLN A 198 17.39 -30.08 11.43
N ASN A 199 17.70 -29.89 10.13
CA ASN A 199 18.89 -29.17 9.68
C ASN A 199 18.52 -27.77 9.18
N HIS A 200 18.91 -26.78 9.97
CA HIS A 200 18.54 -25.40 9.75
C HIS A 200 19.30 -24.70 8.60
N ARG A 201 20.51 -25.18 8.26
CA ARG A 201 21.24 -24.66 7.10
C ARG A 201 20.52 -25.00 5.79
N ASP A 202 20.01 -26.22 5.69
CA ASP A 202 19.24 -26.69 4.54
C ASP A 202 17.94 -25.89 4.40
N TYR A 203 17.34 -25.49 5.52
CA TYR A 203 16.15 -24.65 5.54
C TYR A 203 16.39 -23.25 4.93
N ILE A 204 17.49 -22.59 5.27
CA ILE A 204 17.86 -21.28 4.66
C ILE A 204 18.06 -21.42 3.15
N TYR A 205 18.81 -22.43 2.70
CA TYR A 205 19.01 -22.65 1.27
C TYR A 205 17.68 -22.95 0.55
N LYS A 206 16.77 -23.67 1.21
CA LYS A 206 15.42 -23.92 0.67
C LYS A 206 14.62 -22.63 0.54
N ILE A 207 14.64 -21.75 1.54
CA ILE A 207 13.98 -20.43 1.45
C ILE A 207 14.54 -19.63 0.27
N ILE A 208 15.86 -19.49 0.19
CA ILE A 208 16.51 -18.73 -0.90
C ILE A 208 16.16 -19.34 -2.26
N HIS A 209 16.25 -20.66 -2.39
CA HIS A 209 15.91 -21.37 -3.61
C HIS A 209 14.47 -21.10 -4.05
N LEU A 210 13.49 -21.25 -3.15
CA LEU A 210 12.08 -21.01 -3.45
C LEU A 210 11.82 -19.54 -3.81
N LEU A 211 12.40 -18.59 -3.09
CA LEU A 211 12.26 -17.16 -3.40
C LEU A 211 12.89 -16.78 -4.75
N CYS A 212 13.89 -17.50 -5.21
CA CYS A 212 14.49 -17.28 -6.52
C CYS A 212 13.69 -17.85 -7.69
N MET A 213 12.58 -18.56 -7.43
CA MET A 213 11.76 -19.15 -8.48
C MET A 213 11.00 -18.08 -9.28
N PRO A 214 10.79 -18.28 -10.61
CA PRO A 214 10.08 -17.32 -11.45
C PRO A 214 8.67 -16.95 -10.96
N GLU A 215 7.98 -17.90 -10.32
CA GLU A 215 6.66 -17.72 -9.71
C GLU A 215 6.67 -16.66 -8.60
N MET A 216 7.80 -16.51 -7.90
CA MET A 216 7.93 -15.54 -6.81
C MET A 216 8.20 -14.10 -7.31
N LYS A 217 8.49 -13.93 -8.60
CA LYS A 217 8.94 -12.65 -9.16
C LYS A 217 7.98 -11.50 -8.90
N ILE A 218 6.67 -11.68 -9.11
CA ILE A 218 5.69 -10.61 -8.92
C ILE A 218 5.62 -10.15 -7.47
N PHE A 219 5.71 -11.09 -6.53
CA PHE A 219 5.72 -10.82 -5.10
C PHE A 219 6.96 -10.00 -4.70
N LEU A 220 8.15 -10.45 -5.14
CA LEU A 220 9.40 -9.76 -4.85
C LEU A 220 9.50 -8.39 -5.55
N ASP A 221 8.97 -8.25 -6.76
CA ASP A 221 8.91 -6.97 -7.48
C ASP A 221 7.99 -5.98 -6.77
N THR A 222 6.86 -6.45 -6.23
CA THR A 222 5.93 -5.64 -5.42
C THR A 222 6.61 -5.16 -4.15
N VAL A 223 7.23 -6.07 -3.39
CA VAL A 223 7.97 -5.74 -2.16
C VAL A 223 9.11 -4.77 -2.46
N ARG A 224 9.88 -5.00 -3.54
CA ARG A 224 10.96 -4.08 -3.96
C ARG A 224 10.44 -2.67 -4.22
N LEU A 225 9.35 -2.55 -4.99
CA LEU A 225 8.78 -1.27 -5.37
C LEU A 225 8.26 -0.47 -4.16
N LEU A 226 7.70 -1.15 -3.16
CA LEU A 226 7.28 -0.52 -1.91
C LEU A 226 8.49 -0.11 -1.07
N ALA A 227 9.46 -1.02 -0.90
CA ALA A 227 10.68 -0.77 -0.12
C ALA A 227 11.53 0.39 -0.68
N GLU A 228 11.48 0.66 -1.98
CA GLU A 228 12.11 1.85 -2.60
C GLU A 228 11.65 3.18 -1.99
N ARG A 229 10.45 3.23 -1.40
CA ARG A 229 9.87 4.44 -0.82
C ARG A 229 9.55 4.33 0.68
N THR A 230 9.89 3.21 1.31
CA THR A 230 9.68 3.00 2.75
C THR A 230 10.83 3.60 3.55
N ASP A 231 10.48 4.43 4.54
CA ASP A 231 11.45 5.00 5.47
C ASP A 231 11.84 3.96 6.54
N ASN A 232 13.05 4.09 7.11
CA ASN A 232 13.55 3.22 8.17
C ASN A 232 13.48 1.71 7.87
N LEU A 233 13.67 1.33 6.59
CA LEU A 233 13.58 -0.06 6.12
C LEU A 233 14.42 -1.06 6.95
N VAL A 234 15.61 -0.65 7.41
CA VAL A 234 16.47 -1.50 8.27
C VAL A 234 15.81 -1.82 9.61
N ASP A 235 15.10 -0.85 10.20
CA ASP A 235 14.37 -1.05 11.45
C ASP A 235 13.15 -1.96 11.22
N GLU A 236 12.46 -1.83 10.09
CA GLU A 236 11.35 -2.73 9.74
C GLU A 236 11.85 -4.18 9.53
N ILE A 237 13.00 -4.38 8.88
CA ILE A 237 13.63 -5.70 8.78
C ILE A 237 13.99 -6.23 10.17
N TRP A 238 14.55 -5.38 11.03
CA TRP A 238 14.90 -5.77 12.40
C TRP A 238 13.68 -6.17 13.23
N ASN A 239 12.52 -5.53 13.04
CA ASN A 239 11.27 -5.91 13.69
C ASN A 239 10.87 -7.34 13.32
N TYR A 240 10.93 -7.71 12.03
CA TYR A 240 10.69 -9.09 11.60
C TYR A 240 11.67 -10.09 12.20
N VAL A 241 12.95 -9.75 12.27
CA VAL A 241 13.97 -10.58 12.91
C VAL A 241 13.66 -10.77 14.39
N LYS A 242 13.34 -9.71 15.11
CA LYS A 242 13.01 -9.75 16.53
C LYS A 242 11.76 -10.60 16.82
N ASP A 243 10.80 -10.58 15.93
CA ASP A 243 9.55 -11.33 16.04
C ASP A 243 9.68 -12.80 15.60
N GLY A 244 10.89 -13.27 15.27
CA GLY A 244 11.11 -14.68 14.87
C GLY A 244 10.65 -15.00 13.45
N LYS A 245 10.40 -13.99 12.60
CA LYS A 245 9.81 -14.13 11.27
C LYS A 245 10.90 -14.27 10.19
N LEU A 246 11.53 -15.45 10.12
CA LEU A 246 12.67 -15.70 9.21
C LEU A 246 12.32 -15.57 7.72
N VAL A 247 11.14 -16.07 7.30
CA VAL A 247 10.75 -16.08 5.89
C VAL A 247 10.46 -14.65 5.42
N GLN A 248 9.74 -13.87 6.22
CA GLN A 248 9.47 -12.45 5.97
C GLN A 248 10.78 -11.65 5.90
N SER A 249 11.71 -11.92 6.82
CA SER A 249 13.05 -11.33 6.80
C SER A 249 13.78 -11.67 5.50
N ALA A 250 13.72 -12.93 5.03
CA ALA A 250 14.33 -13.34 3.76
C ALA A 250 13.70 -12.63 2.55
N VAL A 251 12.38 -12.51 2.51
CA VAL A 251 11.65 -11.78 1.45
C VAL A 251 12.14 -10.33 1.37
N LEU A 252 12.24 -9.63 2.50
CA LEU A 252 12.73 -8.24 2.53
C LEU A 252 14.21 -8.14 2.16
N LEU A 253 15.06 -8.97 2.77
CA LEU A 253 16.51 -8.98 2.52
C LEU A 253 16.83 -9.23 1.04
N LEU A 254 16.09 -10.11 0.36
CA LEU A 254 16.26 -10.39 -1.07
C LEU A 254 15.63 -9.32 -1.97
N SER A 255 14.45 -8.83 -1.64
CA SER A 255 13.72 -7.88 -2.50
C SER A 255 14.32 -6.48 -2.47
N ALA A 256 14.75 -6.02 -1.29
CA ALA A 256 15.11 -4.63 -1.03
C ALA A 256 16.63 -4.38 -0.91
N GLN A 257 17.46 -5.26 -1.49
CA GLN A 257 18.92 -5.22 -1.37
C GLN A 257 19.54 -3.88 -1.72
N ALA A 258 19.10 -3.27 -2.82
CA ALA A 258 19.67 -2.00 -3.27
C ALA A 258 19.44 -0.88 -2.24
N GLN A 259 18.34 -0.94 -1.48
CA GLN A 259 17.94 0.04 -0.48
C GLN A 259 18.65 -0.22 0.84
N ILE A 260 18.81 -1.50 1.21
CA ILE A 260 19.61 -1.92 2.36
C ILE A 260 21.08 -1.49 2.17
N ARG A 261 21.64 -1.71 0.98
CA ARG A 261 23.00 -1.24 0.61
C ARG A 261 23.09 0.29 0.45
N GLY A 262 21.95 0.99 0.39
CA GLY A 262 21.89 2.45 0.44
C GLY A 262 21.84 3.20 -0.90
N GLY A 263 21.26 2.63 -1.97
CA GLY A 263 21.15 3.29 -3.29
C GLY A 263 20.40 4.64 -3.26
N CYS A 264 20.80 5.71 -3.96
CA CYS A 264 21.70 5.85 -5.12
C CYS A 264 22.56 7.14 -5.11
N SER A 265 23.79 7.01 -5.58
CA SER A 265 24.77 8.02 -6.06
C SER A 265 25.49 8.94 -5.05
N SER A 266 26.82 8.77 -5.04
CA SER A 266 27.78 9.86 -5.23
C SER A 266 27.62 11.11 -4.36
N LYS A 267 27.82 10.99 -3.05
CA LYS A 267 28.49 12.06 -2.31
C LYS A 267 29.78 11.50 -1.75
N ARG A 268 30.88 11.82 -2.45
CA ARG A 268 32.20 11.98 -1.85
C ARG A 268 32.05 12.96 -0.69
N ASN A 269 31.73 12.43 0.49
CA ASN A 269 32.02 13.03 1.78
C ASN A 269 32.32 11.83 2.67
N GLY A 270 33.58 11.76 3.10
CA GLY A 270 34.26 10.58 3.65
C GLY A 270 33.76 10.04 4.99
N ASN A 271 32.45 9.98 5.21
CA ASN A 271 31.87 9.13 6.25
C ASN A 271 31.38 7.85 5.57
N ASN A 272 32.06 6.73 5.84
CA ASN A 272 31.60 5.38 5.49
C ASN A 272 30.17 5.20 6.03
N LYS A 273 29.16 5.43 5.20
CA LYS A 273 27.78 5.05 5.50
C LYS A 273 27.82 3.53 5.61
N ARG A 274 27.65 3.00 6.83
CA ARG A 274 27.63 1.55 7.05
C ARG A 274 26.55 0.94 6.18
N ASP A 275 26.89 -0.17 5.51
CA ASP A 275 25.92 -0.95 4.75
C ASP A 275 24.77 -1.36 5.70
N GLY A 276 23.52 -1.31 5.25
CA GLY A 276 22.39 -1.78 6.05
C GLY A 276 22.55 -3.25 6.44
N PHE A 277 23.22 -4.06 5.62
CA PHE A 277 23.59 -5.44 5.99
C PHE A 277 24.52 -5.49 7.21
N ASP A 278 25.52 -4.60 7.28
CA ASP A 278 26.43 -4.50 8.44
C ASP A 278 25.67 -4.08 9.70
N ILE A 279 24.70 -3.16 9.57
CA ILE A 279 23.87 -2.69 10.69
C ILE A 279 23.03 -3.85 11.25
N ILE A 280 22.35 -4.60 10.37
CA ILE A 280 21.55 -5.76 10.75
C ILE A 280 22.44 -6.82 11.43
N MET A 281 23.60 -7.12 10.86
CA MET A 281 24.55 -8.05 11.46
C MET A 281 25.06 -7.59 12.82
N CYS A 282 25.35 -6.30 12.99
CA CYS A 282 25.72 -5.75 14.29
C CYS A 282 24.59 -5.92 15.33
N HIS A 283 23.33 -5.74 14.93
CA HIS A 283 22.18 -5.98 15.81
C HIS A 283 22.08 -7.45 16.22
N ILE A 284 22.23 -8.38 15.28
CA ILE A 284 22.22 -9.83 15.55
C ILE A 284 23.34 -10.21 16.52
N VAL A 285 24.58 -9.78 16.25
CA VAL A 285 25.74 -10.08 17.11
C VAL A 285 25.55 -9.51 18.51
N ARG A 286 25.07 -8.26 18.62
CA ARG A 286 24.78 -7.64 19.92
C ARG A 286 23.71 -8.41 20.69
N HIS A 287 22.65 -8.86 20.01
CA HIS A 287 21.58 -9.66 20.62
C HIS A 287 22.07 -11.02 21.11
N LEU A 288 22.93 -11.68 20.33
CA LEU A 288 23.60 -12.94 20.72
C LEU A 288 24.48 -12.77 21.96
N VAL A 289 25.21 -11.65 22.07
CA VAL A 289 26.01 -11.32 23.26
C VAL A 289 25.13 -11.10 24.49
N THR A 290 24.01 -10.37 24.35
CA THR A 290 23.08 -10.16 25.46
C THR A 290 22.46 -11.47 25.95
N LEU A 291 22.09 -12.38 25.04
CA LEU A 291 21.56 -13.70 25.39
C LEU A 291 22.57 -14.56 26.19
N ARG A 292 23.87 -14.36 25.98
CA ARG A 292 24.94 -15.06 26.72
C ARG A 292 25.14 -14.51 28.14
N SER A 293 24.85 -13.23 28.37
CA SER A 293 25.17 -12.54 29.63
C SER A 293 24.09 -12.69 30.73
N GLU A 294 22.87 -13.14 30.41
CA GLU A 294 21.78 -13.20 31.39
C GLU A 294 21.70 -14.55 32.15
N ASN A 295 21.91 -14.50 33.48
CA ASN A 295 21.73 -15.65 34.38
C ASN A 295 20.27 -15.78 34.86
N LYS A 296 19.48 -16.68 34.26
CA LYS A 296 18.08 -16.97 34.67
C LYS A 296 17.72 -18.47 34.64
N ASN A 297 16.64 -18.83 35.35
CA ASN A 297 16.05 -20.16 35.63
C ASN A 297 15.97 -21.16 34.45
N THR A 298 15.77 -22.44 34.74
CA THR A 298 15.77 -23.58 33.79
C THR A 298 14.79 -23.48 32.61
N ASN A 299 13.52 -23.10 32.82
CA ASN A 299 12.56 -22.95 31.70
C ASN A 299 12.96 -21.83 30.73
N THR A 300 13.62 -20.79 31.23
CA THR A 300 14.13 -19.70 30.37
C THR A 300 15.35 -20.11 29.55
N ARG A 301 16.02 -21.24 29.86
CA ARG A 301 17.18 -21.71 29.11
C ARG A 301 16.80 -22.34 27.75
N LYS A 302 15.70 -23.10 27.69
CA LYS A 302 15.25 -23.73 26.43
C LYS A 302 14.81 -22.69 25.41
N LEU A 303 13.95 -21.75 25.82
CA LEU A 303 13.50 -20.64 24.97
C LEU A 303 14.67 -19.78 24.49
N ARG A 304 15.67 -19.50 25.34
CA ARG A 304 16.89 -18.79 24.92
C ARG A 304 17.72 -19.56 23.92
N GLU A 305 17.79 -20.89 24.04
CA GLU A 305 18.51 -21.72 23.10
C GLU A 305 17.85 -21.65 21.72
N GLU A 306 16.52 -21.76 21.65
CA GLU A 306 15.74 -21.59 20.42
C GLU A 306 15.94 -20.19 19.80
N GLU A 307 15.90 -19.13 20.63
CA GLU A 307 16.14 -17.75 20.19
C GLU A 307 17.59 -17.53 19.70
N ARG A 308 18.58 -18.13 20.38
CA ARG A 308 19.98 -18.06 19.95
C ARG A 308 20.19 -18.73 18.61
N ILE A 309 19.65 -19.95 18.49
CA ILE A 309 19.66 -20.75 17.27
C ILE A 309 19.02 -19.97 16.11
N PHE A 310 17.86 -19.35 16.34
CA PHE A 310 17.20 -18.48 15.36
C PHE A 310 18.08 -17.30 14.92
N MET A 311 18.74 -16.62 15.87
CA MET A 311 19.60 -15.47 15.58
C MET A 311 20.86 -15.88 14.79
N GLU A 312 21.45 -17.04 15.08
CA GLU A 312 22.56 -17.59 14.31
C GLU A 312 22.14 -17.88 12.85
N PHE A 313 20.95 -18.40 12.62
CA PHE A 313 20.42 -18.64 11.26
C PHE A 313 20.06 -17.37 10.52
N THR A 314 19.46 -16.42 11.21
CA THR A 314 19.20 -15.10 10.64
C THR A 314 20.52 -14.45 10.23
N GLY A 315 21.57 -14.56 11.04
CA GLY A 315 22.91 -14.12 10.68
C GLY A 315 23.42 -14.78 9.41
N LEU A 316 23.32 -16.11 9.29
CA LEU A 316 23.72 -16.83 8.09
C LEU A 316 22.92 -16.39 6.84
N LEU A 317 21.61 -16.18 6.97
CA LEU A 317 20.76 -15.67 5.90
C LEU A 317 21.23 -14.27 5.45
N VAL A 318 21.45 -13.35 6.40
CA VAL A 318 21.92 -11.98 6.11
C VAL A 318 23.28 -12.02 5.42
N ASP A 319 24.19 -12.90 5.84
CA ASP A 319 25.51 -13.07 5.22
C ASP A 319 25.41 -13.56 3.77
N ILE A 320 24.65 -14.63 3.53
CA ILE A 320 24.44 -15.18 2.17
C ILE A 320 23.83 -14.12 1.25
N VAL A 321 22.81 -13.41 1.72
CA VAL A 321 22.15 -12.37 0.92
C VAL A 321 23.07 -11.17 0.71
N SER A 322 23.90 -10.80 1.68
CA SER A 322 24.90 -9.75 1.53
C SER A 322 26.00 -10.11 0.51
N GLN A 323 26.35 -11.38 0.36
CA GLN A 323 27.42 -11.79 -0.57
C GLN A 323 26.87 -12.14 -1.97
N ALA A 324 25.81 -12.93 -2.05
CA ALA A 324 25.28 -13.46 -3.31
C ALA A 324 24.04 -12.69 -3.82
N GLY A 325 23.50 -11.77 -3.02
CA GLY A 325 22.22 -11.15 -3.25
C GLY A 325 22.07 -10.49 -4.62
N GLU A 326 23.06 -9.71 -5.05
CA GLU A 326 23.00 -8.99 -6.33
C GLU A 326 22.92 -9.97 -7.51
N ALA A 327 23.67 -11.07 -7.46
CA ALA A 327 23.61 -12.13 -8.45
C ALA A 327 22.25 -12.85 -8.46
N LEU A 328 21.69 -13.12 -7.27
CA LEU A 328 20.34 -13.70 -7.13
C LEU A 328 19.27 -12.75 -7.69
N SER A 329 19.36 -11.46 -7.40
CA SER A 329 18.45 -10.44 -7.93
C SER A 329 18.52 -10.35 -9.45
N ALA A 330 19.74 -10.33 -10.02
CA ALA A 330 19.93 -10.37 -11.47
C ALA A 330 19.34 -11.63 -12.10
N TYR A 331 19.51 -12.80 -11.46
CA TYR A 331 18.92 -14.06 -11.91
C TYR A 331 17.38 -13.99 -11.96
N ILE A 332 16.74 -13.51 -10.88
CA ILE A 332 15.29 -13.34 -10.79
C ILE A 332 14.77 -12.36 -11.86
N GLN A 333 15.51 -11.28 -12.14
CA GLN A 333 15.10 -10.32 -13.17
C GLN A 333 15.26 -10.86 -14.59
N ALA A 334 16.27 -11.70 -14.86
CA ALA A 334 16.53 -12.26 -16.18
C ALA A 334 15.55 -13.38 -16.58
N HIS A 335 15.09 -14.19 -15.64
CA HIS A 335 14.23 -15.35 -15.90
C HIS A 335 12.75 -15.00 -15.69
N SER A 336 12.07 -14.50 -16.73
CA SER A 336 10.63 -14.20 -16.67
C SER A 336 9.82 -14.85 -17.81
N LYS A 337 8.75 -15.60 -17.47
CA LYS A 337 7.34 -15.40 -17.93
C LYS A 337 6.39 -16.60 -17.70
N LYS A 338 5.20 -16.32 -17.13
CA LYS A 338 3.87 -16.40 -17.78
C LYS A 338 2.79 -15.72 -16.92
N SER A 339 1.71 -15.29 -17.59
CA SER A 339 0.61 -14.44 -17.10
C SER A 339 0.04 -14.86 -15.73
N ILE A 340 -0.10 -13.89 -14.83
CA ILE A 340 -0.67 -14.03 -13.47
C ILE A 340 -2.20 -14.26 -13.49
N SER A 341 -2.85 -14.19 -14.66
CA SER A 341 -4.33 -14.28 -14.76
C SER A 341 -4.94 -15.58 -14.24
N MET A 342 -4.13 -16.59 -13.91
CA MET A 342 -4.58 -17.86 -13.34
C MET A 342 -4.45 -17.96 -11.81
N TYR A 343 -3.76 -17.01 -11.15
CA TYR A 343 -3.45 -17.07 -9.71
C TYR A 343 -4.40 -16.25 -8.83
N PHE A 344 -5.06 -15.23 -9.38
CA PHE A 344 -5.99 -14.37 -8.64
C PHE A 344 -7.34 -15.03 -8.31
N ALA A 345 -7.66 -16.18 -8.90
CA ALA A 345 -8.90 -16.90 -8.59
C ALA A 345 -8.94 -17.51 -7.18
N LYS A 346 -7.87 -17.39 -6.37
CA LYS A 346 -7.78 -17.98 -5.02
C LYS A 346 -7.21 -17.09 -3.91
N ILE A 347 -6.84 -15.83 -4.19
CA ILE A 347 -6.38 -14.88 -3.14
C ILE A 347 -7.57 -14.12 -2.52
N SER A 348 -8.81 -14.46 -2.86
CA SER A 348 -10.02 -13.89 -2.23
C SER A 348 -10.30 -14.41 -0.80
N LEU A 349 -9.37 -15.10 -0.13
CA LEU A 349 -9.64 -15.80 1.13
C LEU A 349 -9.08 -15.14 2.40
N ILE A 350 -8.40 -14.00 2.32
CA ILE A 350 -7.82 -13.39 3.53
C ILE A 350 -8.74 -12.32 4.19
N TYR A 351 -9.84 -11.91 3.55
CA TYR A 351 -10.80 -10.96 4.14
C TYR A 351 -12.28 -11.39 4.13
N GLU A 352 -12.60 -12.67 3.90
CA GLU A 352 -13.92 -13.21 4.33
C GLU A 352 -13.84 -13.66 5.80
N VAL A 353 -13.61 -12.70 6.71
CA VAL A 353 -14.10 -12.82 8.08
C VAL A 353 -15.41 -12.02 8.11
N GLU A 354 -16.50 -12.77 7.92
CA GLU A 354 -17.89 -12.50 8.31
C GLU A 354 -18.45 -11.08 8.07
N ILE A 355 -19.32 -10.96 7.05
CA ILE A 355 -20.44 -9.99 7.04
C ILE A 355 -21.46 -10.43 8.09
#